data_AF-A0A7W0MYY7-F1
#
_entry.id   AF-A0A7W0MYY7-F1
#
_cell.length_a   1.000
_cell.length_b   1.000
_cell.length_c   1.000
_cell.angle_alpha   90.00
_cell.angle_beta   90.00
_cell.angle_gamma   90.00
#
_symmetry.space_group_name_H-M   'P 1'
#
loop_
_entity.id
_entity.type
_entity.pdbx_description
1 polymer ?
#
loop_
_entity_poly.entity_id
_entity_poly.type
_entity_poly.pdbx_seq_one_letter_code
_entity_poly.pdbx_strand_id
1 'polypeptide(L)' 'LAVRRLLGISSLTECIGKSYVLGGAIVIPLPHPSGASGWLNDRTNRARLGKALTHARRELARTAADESASPAADRASL' A
#
# COMPACT_ATOMS: atom_id res chain seq x y z
N LEU A 1 16.06 1.44 0.65
CA LEU A 1 14.62 1.43 1.01
C LEU A 1 13.80 1.22 -0.26
N ALA A 2 12.82 0.31 -0.27
CA ALA A 2 12.02 -0.01 -1.47
C ALA A 2 11.35 1.22 -2.09
N VAL A 3 10.82 2.13 -1.26
CA VAL A 3 10.14 3.35 -1.70
C VAL A 3 11.02 4.29 -2.54
N ARG A 4 12.33 4.36 -2.25
CA ARG A 4 13.28 5.17 -3.04
C ARG A 4 13.44 4.63 -4.45
N ARG A 5 13.43 3.30 -4.61
CA ARG A 5 13.59 2.65 -5.92
C ARG A 5 12.30 2.67 -6.73
N LEU A 6 11.15 2.52 -6.08
CA LEU A 6 9.84 2.46 -6.73
C LEU A 6 9.25 3.85 -7.04
N LEU A 7 9.39 4.81 -6.13
CA LEU A 7 8.70 6.11 -6.23
C LEU A 7 9.65 7.30 -6.29
N GLY A 8 10.97 7.10 -6.18
CA GLY A 8 11.94 8.20 -6.11
C GLY A 8 11.89 9.03 -4.81
N ILE A 9 11.09 8.62 -3.82
CA ILE A 9 10.88 9.39 -2.58
C ILE A 9 11.93 9.03 -1.52
N SER A 10 12.62 10.05 -1.02
CA SER A 10 13.72 9.93 -0.05
C SER A 10 13.27 9.76 1.39
N SER A 11 12.08 10.28 1.75
CA SER A 11 11.60 10.35 3.13
C SER A 11 10.43 9.40 3.39
N LEU A 12 10.62 8.48 4.34
CA LEU A 12 9.58 7.57 4.83
C LEU A 12 8.40 8.34 5.44
N THR A 13 8.70 9.37 6.23
CA THR A 13 7.69 10.18 6.92
C THR A 13 6.80 10.93 5.94
N GLU A 14 7.35 11.40 4.82
CA GLU A 14 6.60 12.14 3.81
C GLU A 14 5.66 11.28 2.97
N CYS A 15 5.94 9.98 2.83
CA CYS A 15 5.18 9.08 1.97
C CYS A 15 4.19 8.17 2.71
N ILE A 16 4.47 7.76 3.96
CA ILE A 16 3.53 6.94 4.72
C ILE A 16 2.26 7.75 5.01
N GLY A 17 1.11 7.13 4.72
CA GLY A 17 -0.21 7.73 4.86
C GLY A 17 -0.74 8.37 3.58
N LYS A 18 -0.05 8.18 2.45
CA LYS A 18 -0.47 8.57 1.10
C LYS A 18 -0.60 7.34 0.21
N SER A 19 -1.29 7.49 -0.92
CA SER A 19 -1.33 6.52 -2.02
C SER A 19 -0.79 7.15 -3.29
N TYR A 20 -0.14 6.34 -4.12
CA TYR A 20 0.44 6.76 -5.40
C TYR A 20 -0.08 5.87 -6.52
N VAL A 21 -0.09 6.39 -7.75
CA VAL A 21 -0.37 5.59 -8.95
C VAL A 21 0.96 5.32 -9.64
N LEU A 22 1.26 4.06 -9.93
CA LEU A 22 2.45 3.64 -10.67
C LEU A 22 2.08 2.51 -11.63
N GLY A 23 2.24 2.73 -12.94
CA GLY A 23 1.95 1.71 -13.95
C GLY A 23 0.51 1.19 -13.90
N GLY A 24 -0.46 2.05 -13.57
CA GLY A 24 -1.88 1.67 -13.42
C GLY A 24 -2.24 1.02 -12.08
N ALA A 25 -1.25 0.72 -11.22
CA ALA A 25 -1.48 0.14 -9.90
C ALA A 25 -1.44 1.21 -8.79
N ILE A 26 -2.19 0.97 -7.71
CA ILE A 26 -2.12 1.77 -6.49
C ILE A 26 -0.98 1.26 -5.60
N VAL A 27 -0.02 2.14 -5.30
CA VAL A 27 1.11 1.88 -4.41
C VAL A 27 0.88 2.56 -3.07
N ILE A 28 0.96 1.78 -1.99
CA ILE A 28 0.78 2.25 -0.61
C ILE A 28 2.05 1.94 0.18
N PRO A 29 2.88 2.96 0.48
CA PRO A 29 4.09 2.76 1.28
C PRO A 29 3.74 2.37 2.73
N LEU A 30 4.40 1.31 3.22
CA LEU A 30 4.32 0.86 4.60
C LEU A 30 5.71 0.87 5.25
N PRO A 31 5.80 1.10 6.58
CA PRO A 31 7.05 0.94 7.29
C PRO A 31 7.45 -0.54 7.31
N HIS A 32 8.75 -0.81 7.32
CA HIS A 32 9.24 -2.18 7.44
C HIS A 32 8.87 -2.77 8.81
N PRO A 33 8.41 -4.03 8.91
CA PRO A 33 7.88 -4.59 10.15
C PRO A 33 8.95 -4.89 11.22
N SER A 34 10.24 -4.88 10.86
CA SER A 34 11.33 -5.26 11.78
C SER A 34 11.55 -4.32 12.98
N GLY A 35 10.95 -3.13 13.02
CA GLY A 35 11.08 -2.21 14.15
C GLY A 35 12.44 -1.53 14.36
N ALA A 36 13.45 -1.83 13.53
CA ALA A 36 14.84 -1.40 13.73
C ALA A 36 15.06 0.13 13.84
N SER A 37 14.15 0.95 13.34
CA SER A 37 14.27 2.41 13.35
C SER A 37 13.59 3.12 14.53
N GLY A 38 12.81 2.41 15.36
CA GLY A 38 11.98 3.03 16.40
C GLY A 38 10.93 4.01 15.88
N TRP A 39 10.71 4.09 14.56
CA TRP A 39 9.87 5.12 13.91
C TRP A 39 8.42 5.13 14.43
N LEU A 40 7.90 3.97 14.83
CA LEU A 40 6.54 3.82 15.39
C LEU A 40 6.42 4.23 16.87
N ASN A 41 7.53 4.55 17.55
CA ASN A 41 7.49 5.05 18.93
C ASN A 41 6.83 6.43 18.99
N ASP A 42 6.95 7.23 17.92
CA ASP A 42 6.23 8.49 17.76
C ASP A 42 4.75 8.24 17.42
N ARG A 43 3.85 8.88 18.19
CA ARG A 43 2.39 8.82 18.00
C ARG A 43 1.96 9.35 16.62
N THR A 44 2.62 10.38 16.12
CA THR A 44 2.35 10.97 14.80
C THR A 44 2.59 9.94 13.70
N ASN A 45 3.64 9.14 13.84
CA ASN A 45 3.99 8.10 12.89
C ASN A 45 3.03 6.91 12.95
N ARG A 46 2.51 6.57 14.12
CA ARG A 46 1.39 5.61 14.24
C ARG A 46 0.12 6.11 13.55
N ALA A 47 -0.19 7.40 13.65
CA ALA A 47 -1.32 7.99 12.94
C ALA A 47 -1.13 7.95 11.41
N ARG A 48 0.09 8.19 10.92
CA ARG A 48 0.45 8.02 9.49
C ARG A 48 0.25 6.56 9.03
N LEU A 49 0.70 5.59 9.83
CA LEU A 49 0.47 4.17 9.55
C LEU A 49 -1.02 3.84 9.49
N GLY A 50 -1.83 4.34 10.43
CA GLY A 50 -3.28 4.17 10.42
C GLY A 50 -3.91 4.61 9.09
N LYS A 51 -3.54 5.80 8.58
CA LYS A 51 -3.99 6.28 7.26
C LYS A 51 -3.57 5.35 6.13
N ALA A 52 -2.32 4.88 6.13
CA ALA A 52 -1.82 3.96 5.10
C ALA A 52 -2.63 2.64 5.08
N LEU A 53 -2.96 2.10 6.26
CA LEU A 53 -3.77 0.88 6.37
C LEU A 53 -5.22 1.10 5.93
N THR A 54 -5.79 2.28 6.15
CA THR A 54 -7.10 2.64 5.58
C THR A 54 -7.09 2.59 4.06
N HIS A 55 -6.04 3.14 3.42
CA HIS A 55 -5.88 3.01 1.96
C HIS A 55 -5.76 1.54 1.56
N ALA A 56 -4.92 0.75 2.25
CA ALA A 56 -4.68 -0.64 1.89
C ALA A 56 -5.96 -1.50 1.97
N ARG A 57 -6.73 -1.35 3.04
CA ARG A 57 -8.03 -2.02 3.19
C ARG A 57 -9.00 -1.64 2.09
N ARG A 58 -9.03 -0.36 1.70
CA ARG A 58 -9.89 0.12 0.61
C ARG A 58 -9.48 -0.47 -0.74
N GLU A 59 -8.19 -0.61 -1.03
CA GLU A 59 -7.73 -1.26 -2.28
C GLU A 59 -8.05 -2.75 -2.28
N LEU A 60 -7.74 -3.46 -1.20
CA LEU A 60 -8.04 -4.89 -1.07
C LEU A 60 -9.53 -5.19 -1.26
N ALA A 61 -10.41 -4.35 -0.69
CA ALA A 61 -11.86 -4.50 -0.86
C ALA A 61 -12.29 -4.25 -2.31
N ARG A 62 -11.67 -3.30 -3.02
CA ARG A 62 -11.98 -3.05 -4.44
C ARG A 62 -11.53 -4.19 -5.32
N THR A 63 -10.31 -4.68 -5.15
CA THR A 63 -9.82 -5.83 -5.92
C THR A 63 -10.65 -7.08 -5.64
N ALA A 64 -11.05 -7.34 -4.39
CA ALA A 64 -11.95 -8.44 -4.09
C ALA A 64 -13.33 -8.29 -4.75
N ALA A 65 -13.86 -7.07 -4.83
CA ALA A 65 -15.11 -6.79 -5.53
C ALA A 65 -14.99 -6.97 -7.05
N ASP A 66 -13.89 -6.49 -7.65
CA ASP A 66 -13.62 -6.66 -9.09
C ASP A 66 -13.47 -8.15 -9.46
N GLU A 67 -12.78 -8.95 -8.64
CA GLU A 67 -12.69 -10.41 -8.81
C GLU A 67 -14.06 -11.09 -8.74
N SER A 68 -14.96 -10.60 -7.86
CA SER A 68 -16.32 -11.14 -7.74
C SER A 68 -17.28 -10.68 -8.84
N ALA A 69 -17.00 -9.54 -9.47
CA ALA A 69 -17.78 -8.96 -10.56
C ALA A 69 -17.30 -9.44 -11.94
N SER A 70 -16.08 -9.96 -12.03
CA SER A 70 -15.59 -10.66 -13.21
C SER A 70 -16.26 -12.04 -13.28
N PRO A 71 -17.16 -12.31 -14.25
CA PRO A 71 -17.56 -13.69 -14.49
C PRO A 71 -16.27 -14.46 -14.80
N ALA A 72 -16.16 -15.69 -14.32
CA ALA A 72 -15.07 -16.61 -14.61
C ALA A 72 -14.97 -16.91 -16.12
N ALA A 73 -14.62 -15.91 -16.91
CA ALA A 73 -14.29 -16.01 -18.30
C ALA A 73 -12.90 -16.66 -18.34
N ASP A 74 -12.86 -17.86 -18.92
CA ASP A 74 -11.67 -18.46 -19.48
C ASP A 74 -10.74 -19.26 -18.54
N ARG A 75 -11.34 -20.15 -17.72
CA ARG A 75 -10.62 -21.34 -17.21
C ARG A 75 -11.09 -22.65 -17.84
N ALA A 76 -11.56 -22.57 -19.09
CA ALA A 76 -11.93 -23.73 -19.90
C ALA A 76 -11.43 -23.55 -21.34
N SER A 77 -10.11 -23.53 -21.53
CA SER A 77 -9.44 -23.87 -22.80
C SER A 77 -7.93 -23.94 -22.56
N LEU A 78 -7.45 -25.15 -22.26
CA LEU A 78 -6.23 -25.79 -22.78
C LEU A 78 -6.03 -27.13 -22.07
#